data_AF-A0A1D8JG45-F1
#
_entry.id   AF-A0A1D8JG45-F1
#
_cell.length_a   1.000
_cell.length_b   1.000
_cell.length_c   1.000
_cell.angle_alpha   90.00
_cell.angle_beta   90.00
_cell.angle_gamma   90.00
#
_symmetry.space_group_name_H-M   'P 1'
#
loop_
_entity.id
_entity.type
_entity.pdbx_description
1 polymer ?
#
loop_
_entity_poly.entity_id
_entity_poly.type
_entity_poly.pdbx_seq_one_letter_code
_entity_poly.pdbx_strand_id
1 'polypeptide(L)'
;MKITSIERTPNPNSMRIVFDTELPAGTSYNYKKSDADNAIEPAASLLKVNGVEGIYHVMNFMAVERSGDVDWDVIIPEIEKAIDNQ
;
A
#
# COMPACT_ATOMS: atom_id res chain seq x y z
N MET A 1 -4.25 12.02 4.26
CA MET A 1 -3.73 10.87 5.02
C MET A 1 -2.21 10.97 4.96
N LYS A 2 -1.48 10.61 6.03
CA LYS A 2 -0.01 10.64 6.06
C LYS A 2 0.55 9.31 6.53
N ILE A 3 1.68 8.90 5.94
CA ILE A 3 2.44 7.74 6.43
C ILE A 3 3.09 8.12 7.77
N THR A 4 2.93 7.26 8.77
CA THR A 4 3.57 7.37 10.09
C THR A 4 4.75 6.42 10.25
N SER A 5 4.67 5.22 9.67
CA SER A 5 5.77 4.27 9.60
C SER A 5 5.63 3.33 8.40
N ILE A 6 6.77 2.79 7.96
CA ILE A 6 6.83 1.66 7.03
C ILE A 6 7.60 0.54 7.73
N GLU A 7 6.93 -0.59 7.91
CA GLU A 7 7.40 -1.70 8.74
C GLU A 7 7.60 -2.95 7.89
N ARG A 8 8.70 -3.67 8.14
CA ARG A 8 8.92 -5.00 7.53
C ARG A 8 7.96 -6.01 8.14
N THR A 9 7.47 -6.93 7.32
CA THR A 9 6.73 -8.11 7.79
C THR A 9 7.63 -9.35 7.74
N PRO A 10 7.25 -10.48 8.37
CA PRO A 10 7.96 -11.75 8.18
C PRO A 10 8.00 -12.23 6.71
N ASN A 11 7.04 -11.79 5.88
CA ASN A 11 7.04 -12.05 4.45
C ASN A 11 7.91 -10.99 3.73
N PRO A 12 9.03 -11.36 3.07
CA PRO A 12 9.91 -10.41 2.38
C PRO A 12 9.23 -9.70 1.18
N ASN A 13 8.12 -10.25 0.70
CA ASN A 13 7.33 -9.65 -0.38
C ASN A 13 6.19 -8.77 0.13
N SER A 14 6.10 -8.53 1.45
CA SER A 14 5.09 -7.64 2.02
C SER A 14 5.69 -6.65 3.01
N MET A 15 5.26 -5.40 2.88
CA MET A 15 5.52 -4.33 3.84
C MET A 15 4.22 -3.78 4.40
N ARG A 16 4.27 -3.33 5.64
CA ARG A 16 3.15 -2.69 6.34
C ARG A 16 3.37 -1.19 6.36
N ILE A 17 2.48 -0.45 5.71
CA ILE A 17 2.47 1.02 5.69
C ILE A 17 1.41 1.46 6.67
N VAL A 18 1.82 2.18 7.72
CA VAL A 18 0.94 2.66 8.78
C VAL A 18 0.63 4.13 8.53
N PHE A 19 -0.62 4.51 8.74
CA PHE A 19 -1.15 5.85 8.51
C PHE A 19 -1.60 6.51 9.82
N ASP A 20 -1.74 7.83 9.77
CA ASP A 20 -2.28 8.67 10.86
C ASP A 20 -3.81 8.60 11.01
N THR A 21 -4.49 7.95 10.06
CA THR A 21 -5.94 7.78 10.02
C THR A 21 -6.34 6.32 9.89
N GLU A 22 -7.43 5.93 10.52
CA GLU A 22 -8.00 4.58 10.44
C GLU A 22 -9.26 4.50 9.59
N LEU A 23 -9.50 3.33 8.99
CA LEU A 23 -10.79 2.97 8.43
C LEU A 23 -11.87 2.81 9.52
N PRO A 24 -13.15 2.98 9.18
CA PRO A 24 -14.24 2.67 10.09
C PRO A 24 -14.16 1.23 10.60
N ALA A 25 -14.46 1.02 11.89
CA ALA A 25 -14.40 -0.28 12.53
C ALA A 25 -15.17 -1.35 11.74
N GLY A 26 -14.55 -2.51 11.55
CA GLY A 26 -15.11 -3.62 10.77
C GLY A 26 -14.93 -3.50 9.25
N THR A 27 -14.27 -2.44 8.77
CA THR A 27 -13.98 -2.27 7.34
C THR A 27 -12.60 -2.81 6.98
N SER A 28 -12.53 -3.56 5.89
CA SER A 28 -11.27 -3.89 5.24
C SER A 28 -11.46 -3.96 3.73
N TYR A 29 -10.42 -3.62 2.98
CA TYR A 29 -10.37 -3.77 1.54
C TYR A 29 -9.22 -4.68 1.12
N ASN A 30 -9.44 -5.47 0.07
CA ASN A 30 -8.41 -6.30 -0.52
C ASN A 30 -8.43 -6.05 -2.03
N TYR A 31 -7.32 -5.54 -2.55
CA TYR A 31 -7.17 -5.15 -3.94
C TYR A 31 -6.00 -5.90 -4.57
N LYS A 32 -6.17 -6.29 -5.83
CA LYS A 32 -5.12 -6.78 -6.70
C LYS A 32 -4.71 -5.68 -7.68
N LYS A 33 -3.59 -5.87 -8.36
CA LYS A 33 -3.11 -5.00 -9.46
C LYS A 33 -4.19 -4.67 -10.48
N SER A 34 -5.05 -5.64 -10.82
CA SER A 34 -6.17 -5.47 -11.76
C SER A 34 -7.26 -4.50 -11.28
N ASP A 35 -7.32 -4.22 -9.98
CA ASP A 35 -8.35 -3.36 -9.38
C ASP A 35 -7.93 -1.88 -9.35
N ALA A 36 -6.75 -1.52 -9.88
CA ALA A 36 -6.16 -0.19 -9.79
C ALA A 36 -7.07 0.96 -10.26
N ASP A 37 -7.97 0.70 -11.22
CA ASP A 37 -8.89 1.71 -11.74
C ASP A 37 -10.19 1.85 -10.93
N ASN A 38 -10.50 0.88 -10.06
CA ASN A 38 -11.72 0.84 -9.25
C ASN A 38 -11.46 0.90 -7.74
N ALA A 39 -10.21 0.79 -7.31
CA ALA A 39 -9.83 0.89 -5.90
C ALA A 39 -10.06 2.32 -5.37
N ILE A 40 -10.19 2.43 -4.05
CA ILE A 40 -10.36 3.72 -3.38
C ILE A 40 -8.97 4.29 -3.08
N GLU A 41 -8.81 5.61 -3.20
CA GLU A 41 -7.56 6.27 -2.83
C GLU A 41 -7.28 6.14 -1.32
N PRO A 42 -6.02 5.93 -0.89
CA PRO A 42 -4.81 5.93 -1.73
C PRO A 42 -4.47 4.60 -2.44
N ALA A 43 -5.22 3.52 -2.20
CA ALA A 43 -4.85 2.20 -2.72
C ALA A 43 -4.81 2.15 -4.26
N ALA A 44 -5.68 2.89 -4.95
CA ALA A 44 -5.65 2.99 -6.41
C ALA A 44 -4.32 3.55 -6.95
N SER A 45 -3.82 4.63 -6.37
CA SER A 45 -2.52 5.20 -6.74
C SER A 45 -1.36 4.27 -6.41
N LEU A 46 -1.39 3.61 -5.25
CA LEU A 46 -0.36 2.65 -4.87
C LEU A 46 -0.32 1.42 -5.79
N LEU A 47 -1.48 0.92 -6.23
CA LEU A 47 -1.55 -0.18 -7.19
C LEU A 47 -0.97 0.21 -8.56
N LYS A 48 -0.80 1.49 -8.88
CA LYS A 48 -0.16 1.94 -10.13
C LYS A 48 1.36 2.01 -10.02
N VAL A 49 1.94 1.91 -8.82
CA VAL A 49 3.39 1.84 -8.61
C VAL A 49 3.95 0.56 -9.23
N ASN A 50 5.07 0.69 -9.95
CA ASN A 50 5.75 -0.46 -10.55
C ASN A 50 6.21 -1.44 -9.46
N GLY A 51 5.95 -2.73 -9.66
CA GLY A 51 6.29 -3.76 -8.68
C GLY A 51 5.29 -3.94 -7.53
N VAL A 52 4.25 -3.12 -7.39
CA VAL A 52 3.14 -3.40 -6.44
C VAL A 52 2.12 -4.35 -7.09
N GLU A 53 1.78 -5.44 -6.40
CA GLU A 53 0.89 -6.51 -6.88
C GLU A 53 -0.46 -6.57 -6.15
N GLY A 54 -0.47 -6.19 -4.88
CA GLY A 54 -1.66 -6.31 -4.05
C GLY A 54 -1.61 -5.40 -2.83
N ILE A 55 -2.80 -5.05 -2.33
CA ILE A 55 -2.95 -4.21 -1.14
C ILE A 55 -4.09 -4.74 -0.30
N TYR A 56 -3.80 -5.04 0.97
CA TYR A 56 -4.82 -5.26 1.99
C TYR A 56 -4.86 -4.06 2.95
N HIS A 57 -5.98 -3.34 2.99
CA HIS A 57 -6.18 -2.15 3.82
C HIS A 57 -7.14 -2.47 4.96
N VAL A 58 -6.68 -2.32 6.20
CA VAL A 58 -7.49 -2.55 7.40
C VAL A 58 -7.00 -1.65 8.54
N MET A 59 -7.92 -1.19 9.40
CA MET A 59 -7.61 -0.23 10.47
C MET A 59 -6.84 0.97 9.89
N ASN A 60 -5.68 1.31 10.46
CA ASN A 60 -4.83 2.40 10.02
C ASN A 60 -3.63 1.94 9.17
N PHE A 61 -3.66 0.77 8.55
CA PHE A 61 -2.50 0.32 7.77
C PHE A 61 -2.87 -0.42 6.49
N MET A 62 -1.95 -0.39 5.53
CA MET A 62 -1.97 -1.20 4.33
C MET A 62 -0.82 -2.22 4.37
N ALA A 63 -1.14 -3.50 4.21
CA ALA A 63 -0.15 -4.49 3.81
C ALA A 63 -0.03 -4.41 2.28
N VAL A 64 1.11 -3.91 1.80
CA VAL A 64 1.42 -3.81 0.38
C VAL A 64 2.28 -5.00 -0.01
N GLU A 65 1.86 -5.70 -1.05
CA GLU A 65 2.56 -6.83 -1.63
C GLU A 65 3.30 -6.39 -2.89
N ARG A 66 4.53 -6.86 -3.05
CA ARG A 66 5.34 -6.60 -4.24
C ARG A 66 5.55 -7.83 -5.11
N SER A 67 5.88 -7.58 -6.37
CA SER A 67 6.52 -8.56 -7.23
C SER A 67 7.98 -8.77 -6.80
N GLY A 68 8.41 -10.03 -6.79
CA GLY A 68 9.71 -10.44 -6.25
C GLY A 68 10.93 -9.89 -7.00
N ASP A 69 10.74 -9.45 -8.24
CA ASP A 69 11.75 -8.93 -9.16
C ASP A 69 12.01 -7.41 -9.02
N VAL A 70 11.21 -6.68 -8.25
CA VAL A 70 11.38 -5.24 -8.01
C VAL A 70 11.71 -5.00 -6.53
N ASP A 71 12.84 -4.34 -6.26
CA ASP A 71 13.30 -4.10 -4.88
C ASP A 71 12.46 -3.03 -4.15
N TRP A 72 12.32 -3.22 -2.84
CA TRP A 72 11.63 -2.25 -1.98
C TRP A 72 12.28 -0.87 -1.99
N ASP A 73 13.58 -0.78 -2.21
CA ASP A 73 14.30 0.49 -2.33
C ASP A 73 13.85 1.32 -3.55
N VAL A 74 13.26 0.66 -4.56
CA VAL A 74 12.63 1.31 -5.72
C VAL A 74 11.15 1.62 -5.45
N ILE A 75 10.45 0.72 -4.75
CA ILE A 75 9.01 0.84 -4.51
C ILE A 75 8.69 1.92 -3.47
N ILE A 76 9.42 1.96 -2.35
CA ILE A 76 9.13 2.84 -1.21
C ILE A 76 9.08 4.32 -1.62
N PRO A 77 10.07 4.88 -2.35
CA PRO A 77 10.02 6.30 -2.74
C PRO A 77 8.81 6.64 -3.61
N GLU A 78 8.38 5.73 -4.50
CA GLU A 78 7.20 5.95 -5.35
C GLU A 78 5.90 5.83 -4.54
N ILE A 79 5.85 4.97 -3.53
CA ILE A 79 4.74 4.90 -2.57
C ILE A 79 4.62 6.20 -1.80
N GLU A 80 5.71 6.71 -1.21
CA GLU A 80 5.72 7.96 -0.46
C GLU A 80 5.24 9.12 -1.34
N LYS A 81 5.77 9.22 -2.55
CA LYS A 81 5.35 10.20 -3.55
C LYS A 81 3.88 10.06 -3.95
N ALA A 82 3.35 8.84 -4.09
CA ALA A 82 1.95 8.62 -4.43
C ALA A 82 1.00 9.10 -3.33
N ILE A 83 1.39 8.94 -2.06
CA ILE A 83 0.62 9.43 -0.91
C ILE A 83 0.71 10.95 -0.77
N ASP A 84 1.90 11.54 -0.96
CA ASP A 84 2.11 12.99 -0.80
C ASP A 84 1.39 13.85 -1.86
N ASN A 85 1.07 13.27 -3.02
CA ASN A 85 0.36 13.96 -4.10
C ASN A 85 -1.18 13.91 -3.97
N GLN A 86 -1.72 13.50 -2.82
CA GLN A 86 -3.15 13.45 -2.51
C GLN A 86 -3.54 14.44 -1.42
#